data_AF-A0A8T9Q6Z6-F1
#
_entry.id   AF-A0A8T9Q6Z6-F1
#
_cell.length_a   1.000
_cell.length_b   1.000
_cell.length_c   1.000
_cell.angle_alpha   90.00
_cell.angle_beta   90.00
_cell.angle_gamma   90.00
#
_symmetry.space_group_name_H-M   'P 1'
#
loop_
_entity.id
_entity.type
_entity.pdbx_description
1 polymer ?
#
loop_
_entity_poly.entity_id
_entity_poly.type
_entity_poly.pdbx_seq_one_letter_code
_entity_poly.pdbx_strand_id
1 'polypeptide(L)'
;MKPLPNPASVKWPSAGRSLGILVAVVAVLWLWLQLPDFYQAGHRASETGQWLAELVYNDWSALALMLVANVLVARYTTAPMWRLGHSIELQGMRGAFVFVLGTLFHLVVAGCGVAVLVLGSGWLETGA
;
A
#
# COMPACT_ATOMS: atom_id res chain seq x y z
N MET A 1 29.89 36.64 13.37
CA MET A 1 29.66 35.82 12.16
C MET A 1 28.67 34.72 12.52
N LYS A 2 27.51 34.67 11.86
CA LYS A 2 26.49 33.63 12.08
C LYS A 2 26.92 32.41 11.25
N PRO A 3 27.12 31.22 11.83
CA PRO A 3 27.51 30.05 11.05
C PRO A 3 26.44 29.75 10.01
N LEU A 4 26.86 29.59 8.76
CA LEU A 4 25.99 29.13 7.68
C LEU A 4 25.51 27.71 8.04
N PRO A 5 24.22 27.41 7.84
CA PRO A 5 23.70 26.07 8.08
C PRO A 5 24.50 25.07 7.25
N ASN A 6 25.02 24.04 7.92
CA ASN A 6 25.79 22.97 7.31
C ASN A 6 24.92 22.26 6.24
N PRO A 7 25.31 22.23 4.96
CA PRO A 7 24.54 21.53 3.92
C PRO A 7 24.53 20.00 4.12
N ALA A 8 25.32 19.48 5.08
CA ALA A 8 25.29 18.08 5.47
C ALA A 8 24.00 17.74 6.25
N SER A 9 23.00 17.28 5.52
CA SER A 9 22.14 16.11 5.84
C SER A 9 20.70 16.25 5.32
N VAL A 10 20.51 16.81 4.12
CA VAL A 10 19.35 16.40 3.33
C VAL A 10 19.57 14.91 3.01
N LYS A 11 19.11 14.03 3.90
CA LYS A 11 19.11 12.57 3.71
C LYS A 11 18.22 12.32 2.52
N TRP A 12 18.83 12.24 1.34
CA TRP A 12 18.14 11.81 0.14
C TRP A 12 17.46 10.46 0.43
N PRO A 13 16.21 10.27 -0.02
CA PRO A 13 15.54 9.00 0.12
C PRO A 13 16.40 7.90 -0.51
N SER A 14 16.61 6.79 0.20
CA SER A 14 17.37 5.65 -0.34
C SER A 14 16.41 4.61 -0.92
N ALA A 15 16.79 4.00 -2.05
CA ALA A 15 16.01 2.93 -2.67
C ALA A 15 15.74 1.76 -1.70
N GLY A 16 16.71 1.43 -0.84
CA GLY A 16 16.55 0.40 0.18
C GLY A 16 15.47 0.72 1.22
N ARG A 17 15.38 1.98 1.68
CA ARG A 17 14.32 2.40 2.61
C ARG A 17 12.95 2.34 1.95
N SER A 18 12.84 2.83 0.72
CA SER A 18 11.59 2.76 -0.04
C SER A 18 11.16 1.32 -0.29
N LEU A 19 12.09 0.44 -0.67
CA LEU A 19 11.80 -0.99 -0.81
C LEU A 19 11.32 -1.61 0.52
N GLY A 20 11.97 -1.30 1.64
CA GLY A 20 11.54 -1.78 2.96
C GLY A 20 10.12 -1.34 3.31
N ILE A 21 9.73 -0.12 2.95
CA ILE A 21 8.35 0.37 3.15
C ILE A 21 7.37 -0.39 2.25
N LEU A 22 7.71 -0.59 0.98
CA LEU A 22 6.86 -1.38 0.07
C LEU A 22 6.63 -2.79 0.60
N VAL A 23 7.70 -3.47 1.04
CA VAL A 23 7.62 -4.81 1.65
C VAL A 23 6.77 -4.79 2.91
N ALA A 24 6.94 -3.81 3.79
CA ALA A 24 6.14 -3.69 5.01
C ALA A 24 4.64 -3.49 4.70
N VAL A 25 4.31 -2.63 3.73
CA VAL A 25 2.92 -2.43 3.29
C VAL A 25 2.33 -3.73 2.74
N VAL A 26 3.06 -4.43 1.87
CA VAL A 26 2.62 -5.72 1.32
C VAL A 26 2.44 -6.77 2.42
N ALA A 27 3.33 -6.82 3.40
CA ALA A 27 3.22 -7.75 4.53
C ALA A 27 1.99 -7.46 5.40
N VAL A 28 1.67 -6.19 5.65
CA VAL A 28 0.46 -5.80 6.39
C VAL A 28 -0.80 -6.20 5.62
N LEU A 29 -0.85 -5.92 4.31
CA LEU A 29 -1.98 -6.32 3.47
C LEU A 29 -2.14 -7.84 3.43
N TRP A 30 -1.03 -8.57 3.32
CA TRP A 30 -1.04 -10.04 3.36
C TRP A 30 -1.57 -10.55 4.70
N LEU A 31 -1.09 -10.01 5.83
CA LEU A 31 -1.56 -10.39 7.16
C LEU A 31 -3.06 -10.11 7.32
N TRP A 32 -3.53 -8.98 6.80
CA TRP A 32 -4.95 -8.63 6.80
C TRP A 32 -5.81 -9.68 6.06
N LEU A 33 -5.31 -10.22 4.94
CA LEU A 33 -6.00 -11.29 4.20
C LEU A 33 -6.03 -12.63 4.95
N GLN A 34 -5.05 -12.92 5.82
CA GLN A 34 -4.98 -14.19 6.55
C GLN A 34 -5.76 -14.19 7.86
N LEU A 35 -5.98 -13.02 8.45
CA LEU A 35 -6.61 -12.88 9.77
C LEU A 35 -8.03 -13.49 9.87
N PRO A 36 -8.92 -13.44 8.86
CA PRO A 36 -10.22 -14.13 8.92
C PRO A 36 -10.09 -15.63 9.17
N ASP A 37 -9.20 -16.30 8.44
CA ASP A 37 -9.00 -17.75 8.53
C ASP A 37 -8.43 -18.14 9.90
N PHE A 38 -7.45 -17.38 10.39
CA PHE A 38 -6.91 -17.56 11.75
C PHE A 38 -7.97 -17.34 12.82
N TYR A 39 -8.80 -16.32 12.65
CA TYR A 39 -9.84 -15.97 13.62
C TYR A 39 -10.96 -17.02 13.65
N GLN A 40 -11.45 -17.45 12.49
CA GLN A 40 -12.46 -18.51 12.38
C GLN A 40 -11.95 -19.86 12.91
N ALA A 41 -10.68 -20.20 12.69
CA ALA A 41 -10.10 -21.43 13.25
C ALA A 41 -10.19 -21.50 14.78
N GLY A 42 -10.16 -20.36 15.49
CA GLY A 42 -10.22 -20.28 16.95
C GLY A 42 -11.60 -19.96 17.54
N HIS A 43 -12.51 -19.35 16.79
CA HIS A 43 -13.75 -18.74 17.32
C HIS A 43 -15.03 -19.12 16.56
N ARG A 44 -15.01 -20.25 15.83
CA ARG A 44 -16.12 -20.76 15.00
C ARG A 44 -17.51 -20.82 15.64
N ALA A 45 -17.62 -20.71 16.97
CA ALA A 45 -18.86 -20.88 17.73
C ALA A 45 -19.33 -19.63 18.52
N SER A 46 -18.69 -18.46 18.40
CA SER A 46 -19.14 -17.25 19.11
C SER A 46 -19.80 -16.22 18.17
N GLU A 47 -21.04 -15.81 18.49
CA GLU A 47 -21.75 -14.74 17.78
C GLU A 47 -20.95 -13.42 17.77
N THR A 48 -20.30 -13.09 18.89
CA THR A 48 -19.43 -11.91 19.00
C THR A 48 -18.27 -11.95 18.00
N GLY A 49 -17.74 -13.14 17.73
CA GLY A 49 -16.62 -13.32 16.80
C GLY A 49 -17.04 -13.15 15.34
N GLN A 50 -18.23 -13.65 14.98
CA GLN A 50 -18.78 -13.46 13.64
C GLN A 50 -19.10 -11.98 13.36
N TRP A 51 -19.72 -11.29 14.31
CA TRP A 51 -20.02 -9.87 14.17
C TRP A 51 -18.76 -9.00 14.02
N LEU A 52 -17.71 -9.26 14.81
CA LEU A 52 -16.44 -8.53 14.68
C LEU A 52 -15.78 -8.76 13.32
N ALA A 53 -15.88 -9.98 12.80
CA ALA A 53 -15.35 -10.32 11.49
C ALA A 53 -16.10 -9.56 10.38
N GLU A 54 -17.43 -9.48 10.43
CA GLU A 54 -18.22 -8.69 9.45
C GLU A 54 -17.91 -7.20 9.51
N LEU A 55 -17.68 -6.65 10.71
CA LEU A 55 -17.33 -5.25 10.89
C LEU A 55 -15.94 -4.91 10.33
N VAL A 56 -14.97 -5.82 10.47
CA VAL A 56 -13.58 -5.61 10.03
C VAL A 56 -13.35 -6.04 8.58
N TYR A 57 -14.07 -7.04 8.08
CA TYR A 57 -13.92 -7.62 6.73
C TYR A 57 -15.15 -7.34 5.87
N ASN A 58 -15.37 -6.06 5.56
CA ASN A 58 -16.34 -5.64 4.56
C ASN A 58 -15.66 -4.84 3.45
N ASP A 59 -16.40 -4.55 2.38
CA ASP A 59 -15.86 -3.88 1.20
C ASP A 59 -15.31 -2.48 1.52
N TRP A 60 -15.93 -1.76 2.48
CA TRP A 60 -15.48 -0.42 2.87
C TRP A 60 -14.16 -0.45 3.63
N SER A 61 -13.97 -1.40 4.54
CA SER A 61 -12.70 -1.54 5.24
C SER A 61 -11.59 -2.00 4.29
N ALA A 62 -11.90 -2.88 3.32
CA ALA A 62 -10.98 -3.26 2.26
C ALA A 62 -10.58 -2.05 1.40
N LEU A 63 -11.54 -1.26 0.93
CA LEU A 63 -11.29 -0.04 0.14
C LEU A 63 -10.46 0.99 0.93
N ALA A 64 -10.78 1.21 2.20
CA ALA A 64 -10.04 2.13 3.05
C ALA A 64 -8.59 1.67 3.25
N LEU A 65 -8.38 0.38 3.54
CA LEU A 65 -7.05 -0.20 3.70
C LEU A 65 -6.22 -0.08 2.41
N MET A 66 -6.83 -0.40 1.27
CA MET A 66 -6.21 -0.27 -0.05
C MET A 66 -5.83 1.19 -0.36
N LEU A 67 -6.72 2.15 -0.08
CA LEU A 67 -6.45 3.57 -0.29
C LEU A 67 -5.29 4.06 0.58
N VAL A 68 -5.28 3.70 1.87
CA VAL A 68 -4.21 4.06 2.79
C VAL A 68 -2.88 3.46 2.33
N ALA A 69 -2.86 2.18 1.96
CA ALA A 69 -1.67 1.52 1.43
C ALA A 69 -1.16 2.22 0.16
N ASN A 70 -2.07 2.59 -0.75
CA ASN A 70 -1.75 3.32 -1.98
C ASN A 70 -1.10 4.67 -1.69
N VAL A 71 -1.67 5.44 -0.76
CA VAL A 71 -1.14 6.75 -0.35
C VAL A 71 0.24 6.61 0.31
N LEU A 72 0.42 5.61 1.18
CA LEU A 72 1.71 5.34 1.82
C LEU A 72 2.79 5.01 0.78
N VAL A 73 2.50 4.11 -0.16
CA VAL A 73 3.44 3.75 -1.23
C VAL A 73 3.73 4.95 -2.14
N ALA A 74 2.72 5.77 -2.45
CA ALA A 74 2.92 6.97 -3.26
C ALA A 74 3.86 7.96 -2.58
N ARG A 75 3.63 8.23 -1.28
CA ARG A 75 4.36 9.24 -0.50
C ARG A 75 5.79 8.81 -0.15
N TYR A 76 5.99 7.54 0.20
CA TYR A 76 7.25 7.07 0.78
C TYR A 76 8.08 6.18 -0.16
N THR A 77 7.51 5.77 -1.28
CA THR A 77 8.15 4.89 -2.25
C THR A 77 8.25 5.58 -3.61
N THR A 78 7.11 5.79 -4.27
CA THR A 78 7.04 6.19 -5.67
C THR A 78 7.49 7.63 -5.89
N ALA A 79 6.95 8.61 -5.14
CA ALA A 79 7.35 10.01 -5.27
C ALA A 79 8.82 10.26 -4.91
N PRO A 80 9.39 9.65 -3.85
CA PRO A 80 10.82 9.72 -3.58
C PRO A 80 11.67 9.18 -4.73
N MET A 81 11.35 8.00 -5.28
CA MET A 81 12.12 7.42 -6.39
C MET A 81 11.97 8.22 -7.70
N TRP A 82 10.80 8.79 -7.96
CA TRP A 82 10.59 9.69 -9.10
C TRP A 82 11.52 10.92 -9.05
N ARG A 83 11.64 11.53 -7.87
CA ARG A 83 12.55 12.67 -7.64
C ARG A 83 14.01 12.27 -7.79
N LEU A 84 14.39 11.06 -7.39
CA LEU A 84 15.75 10.54 -7.61
C LEU A 84 16.07 10.31 -9.08
N GLY A 85 15.09 9.91 -9.90
CA GLY A 85 15.28 9.72 -11.34
C GLY A 85 15.72 10.98 -12.10
N HIS A 86 15.51 12.17 -11.51
CA HIS A 86 15.96 13.45 -12.04
C HIS A 86 17.39 13.84 -11.58
N SER A 87 17.98 13.09 -10.66
CA SER A 87 19.35 13.30 -10.19
C SER A 87 20.30 12.29 -10.84
N ILE A 88 21.23 12.79 -11.66
CA ILE A 88 22.26 11.97 -12.34
C ILE A 88 23.13 11.22 -11.32
N GLU A 89 23.33 11.76 -10.11
CA GLU A 89 24.09 11.09 -9.03
C GLU A 89 23.41 9.83 -8.46
N LEU A 90 22.11 9.64 -8.70
CA LEU A 90 21.32 8.50 -8.21
C LEU A 90 20.68 7.66 -9.33
N GLN A 91 21.17 7.79 -10.57
CA GLN A 91 20.83 6.98 -11.75
C GLN A 91 21.29 5.50 -11.64
N GLY A 92 21.03 4.85 -10.51
CA GLY A 92 21.24 3.43 -10.34
C GLY A 92 20.01 2.62 -10.77
N MET A 93 20.24 1.46 -11.39
CA MET A 93 19.20 0.45 -11.69
C MET A 93 18.30 0.14 -10.48
N ARG A 94 18.82 0.26 -9.26
CA ARG A 94 18.09 0.01 -8.01
C ARG A 94 16.93 0.99 -7.79
N GLY A 95 17.13 2.28 -8.05
CA GLY A 95 16.07 3.28 -7.90
C GLY A 95 14.95 3.09 -8.91
N ALA A 96 15.32 2.84 -10.17
CA ALA A 96 14.39 2.53 -11.24
C ALA A 96 13.58 1.27 -10.95
N PHE A 97 14.22 0.20 -10.46
CA PHE A 97 13.54 -1.03 -10.08
C PHE A 97 12.48 -0.80 -8.99
N VAL A 98 12.83 -0.09 -7.91
CA VAL A 98 11.88 0.20 -6.81
C VAL A 98 10.74 1.12 -7.29
N PHE A 99 11.03 2.08 -8.18
CA PHE A 99 9.99 2.90 -8.79
C PHE A 99 9.00 2.08 -9.63
N VAL A 100 9.50 1.14 -10.44
CA VAL A 100 8.64 0.24 -11.23
C VAL A 100 7.78 -0.62 -10.31
N LEU A 101 8.34 -1.19 -9.24
CA LEU A 101 7.56 -1.96 -8.27
C LEU A 101 6.47 -1.10 -7.59
N GLY A 102 6.80 0.13 -7.19
CA GLY A 102 5.81 1.06 -6.64
C GLY A 102 4.70 1.41 -7.63
N THR A 103 5.05 1.59 -8.90
CA THR A 103 4.09 1.88 -9.99
C THR A 103 3.17 0.68 -10.23
N LEU A 104 3.73 -0.53 -10.32
CA LEU A 104 2.94 -1.76 -10.45
C LEU A 104 2.00 -1.96 -9.26
N PHE A 105 2.46 -1.68 -8.05
CA PHE A 105 1.60 -1.71 -6.86
C PHE A 105 0.38 -0.78 -7.01
N HIS A 106 0.59 0.46 -7.46
CA HIS A 106 -0.51 1.40 -7.70
C HIS A 106 -1.52 0.88 -8.73
N LEU A 107 -1.04 0.30 -9.83
CA LEU A 107 -1.91 -0.26 -10.88
C LEU A 107 -2.74 -1.43 -10.35
N VAL A 108 -2.13 -2.34 -9.60
CA VAL A 108 -2.83 -3.48 -8.99
C VAL A 108 -3.87 -3.00 -7.99
N VAL A 109 -3.50 -2.09 -7.08
CA VAL A 109 -4.43 -1.57 -6.06
C VAL A 109 -5.58 -0.80 -6.71
N ALA A 110 -5.32 0.01 -7.74
CA ALA A 110 -6.37 0.71 -8.47
C ALA A 110 -7.31 -0.27 -9.20
N GLY A 111 -6.76 -1.29 -9.88
CA GLY A 111 -7.55 -2.32 -10.56
C GLY A 111 -8.43 -3.11 -9.60
N CYS A 112 -7.88 -3.55 -8.47
CA CYS A 112 -8.65 -4.21 -7.42
C CYS A 112 -9.71 -3.29 -6.82
N GLY A 113 -9.41 -2.00 -6.61
CA GLY A 113 -10.38 -1.05 -6.06
C GLY A 113 -11.56 -0.84 -7.00
N VAL A 114 -11.31 -0.74 -8.30
CA VAL A 114 -12.36 -0.70 -9.33
C VAL A 114 -13.17 -2.00 -9.30
N ALA A 115 -12.53 -3.16 -9.22
CA ALA A 115 -13.23 -4.44 -9.15
C ALA A 115 -14.16 -4.53 -7.93
N VAL A 116 -13.70 -4.12 -6.74
CA VAL A 116 -14.53 -4.08 -5.51
C VAL A 116 -15.72 -3.13 -5.70
N LEU A 117 -15.51 -1.95 -6.27
CA LEU A 117 -16.61 -1.00 -6.51
C LEU A 117 -17.62 -1.52 -7.54
N VAL A 118 -17.17 -2.18 -8.61
CA VAL A 118 -18.06 -2.73 -9.65
C VAL A 118 -18.86 -3.92 -9.12
N LEU A 119 -18.21 -4.83 -8.39
CA LEU A 119 -18.87 -6.01 -7.82
C LEU A 119 -19.79 -5.64 -6.65
N GLY A 120 -19.36 -4.71 -5.78
CA GLY A 120 -20.14 -4.27 -4.63
C GLY A 120 -21.30 -3.32 -4.96
N SER A 121 -21.32 -2.71 -6.15
CA SER A 121 -22.42 -1.82 -6.60
C SER A 121 -23.56 -2.55 -7.34
N GLY A 122 -23.48 -3.88 -7.52
CA GLY A 122 -24.52 -4.64 -8.22
C GLY A 122 -24.66 -4.27 -9.70
N TRP A 123 -23.67 -3.58 -10.30
CA TRP A 123 -23.71 -3.11 -11.70
C TRP A 123 -23.82 -4.27 -12.70
N LEU A 124 -23.46 -5.50 -12.30
CA LEU A 124 -23.64 -6.72 -13.09
C LEU A 124 -25.01 -7.39 -12.90
N GLU A 125 -25.77 -7.05 -11.86
CA GLU A 125 -27.12 -7.59 -11.62
C GLU A 125 -28.22 -6.78 -12.31
N THR A 126 -27.93 -5.53 -12.71
CA THR A 126 -28.87 -4.61 -13.37
C THR A 126 -28.55 -4.39 -14.85
N GLY A 127 -28.03 -5.44 -15.51
CA GLY A 127 -27.61 -5.44 -16.91
C GLY A 127 -28.41 -4.51 -17.83
N ALA A 128 -27.65 -3.77 -18.66
CA ALA A 128 -28.15 -3.25 -19.93
C ALA A 128 -28.88 -4.33 -20.75
#